data_AF-A0A952B5G8-F1
#
_entry.id   AF-A0A952B5G8-F1
#
_cell.length_a   1.000
_cell.length_b   1.000
_cell.length_c   1.000
_cell.angle_alpha   90.00
_cell.angle_beta   90.00
_cell.angle_gamma   90.00
#
_symmetry.space_group_name_H-M   'P 1'
#
loop_
_entity.id
_entity.type
_entity.pdbx_description
1 polymer ?
#
loop_
_entity_poly.entity_id
_entity_poly.type
_entity_poly.pdbx_seq_one_letter_code
_entity_poly.pdbx_strand_id
1 'polypeptide(L)'
;MNTFWLKIMGLAVLAVAVLIGISVFTSGTDSESPKPEPEEPQKTFYDQAEEDKQRFLTEPQAQDSQTQTPPTEQAPPIESQTAVQPVPQAIEPPKPAQPTLVYFKELGEIDQIEASRLLNVAVPGRSIGRLPMTGFKLMVDSCRTIIRRWPDSRFAYSAKQMLASLPVRYQKRYQVTEEEKDLTMFAEQRPGTKPFTIKEDPR
;
A
#
# COMPACT_ATOMS: atom_id res chain seq x y z
N MET A 1 -14.16 55.39 38.10
CA MET A 1 -13.59 54.53 37.04
C MET A 1 -12.43 53.64 37.56
N ASN A 2 -12.49 53.06 38.78
CA ASN A 2 -11.29 52.42 39.40
C ASN A 2 -11.51 51.05 40.07
N THR A 3 -12.71 50.47 40.08
CA THR A 3 -12.93 49.13 40.67
C THR A 3 -13.09 48.02 39.65
N PHE A 4 -13.36 48.36 38.38
CA PHE A 4 -13.55 47.37 37.32
C PHE A 4 -12.21 46.80 36.84
N TRP A 5 -11.20 47.65 36.66
CA TRP A 5 -9.85 47.24 36.25
C TRP A 5 -9.11 46.44 37.35
N LEU A 6 -9.34 46.78 38.62
CA LEU A 6 -8.74 46.07 39.76
C LEU A 6 -9.25 44.62 39.88
N LYS A 7 -10.53 44.38 39.57
CA LYS A 7 -11.11 43.03 39.56
C LYS A 7 -10.53 42.16 38.44
N ILE A 8 -10.31 42.74 37.26
CA ILE A 8 -9.74 42.02 36.10
C ILE A 8 -8.28 41.64 36.40
N MET A 9 -7.49 42.55 36.96
CA MET A 9 -6.11 42.27 37.34
C MET A 9 -6.01 41.25 38.48
N GLY A 10 -6.91 41.31 39.47
CA GLY A 10 -6.98 40.29 40.53
C GLY A 10 -7.29 38.89 40.00
N LEU A 11 -8.20 38.77 39.03
CA LEU A 11 -8.57 37.49 38.41
C LEU A 11 -7.43 36.90 37.55
N ALA A 12 -6.69 37.75 36.83
CA ALA A 12 -5.56 37.33 36.01
C ALA A 12 -4.42 36.75 36.85
N VAL A 13 -4.07 37.41 37.96
CA VAL A 13 -3.00 36.92 38.87
C VAL A 13 -3.39 35.59 39.50
N LEU A 14 -4.67 35.41 39.86
CA LEU A 14 -5.16 34.16 40.45
C LEU A 14 -5.13 33.00 39.44
N ALA A 15 -5.49 33.24 38.17
CA ALA A 15 -5.40 32.23 37.12
C ALA A 15 -3.95 31.77 36.86
N VAL A 16 -2.99 32.69 36.87
CA VAL A 16 -1.56 32.37 36.71
C VAL A 16 -1.04 31.58 37.92
N ALA A 17 -1.42 31.96 39.13
CA ALA A 17 -1.04 31.22 40.34
C ALA A 17 -1.58 29.78 40.35
N VAL A 18 -2.81 29.57 39.84
CA VAL A 18 -3.39 28.23 39.70
C VAL A 18 -2.66 27.41 38.63
N LEU A 19 -2.30 28.00 37.48
CA LEU A 19 -1.51 27.32 36.45
C LEU A 19 -0.12 26.90 36.95
N ILE A 20 0.56 27.76 37.69
CA ILE A 20 1.86 27.45 38.30
C ILE A 20 1.70 26.41 39.42
N GLY A 21 0.63 26.49 40.21
CA GLY A 21 0.32 25.50 41.24
C GLY A 21 0.09 24.11 40.64
N ILE A 22 -0.64 24.00 39.53
CA ILE A 22 -0.84 22.73 38.83
C ILE A 22 0.47 22.25 38.21
N SER A 23 1.26 23.11 37.57
CA SER A 23 2.52 22.69 36.94
C SER A 23 3.56 22.20 37.95
N VAL A 24 3.65 22.82 39.12
CA VAL A 24 4.58 22.39 40.20
C VAL A 24 4.07 21.10 40.86
N PHE A 25 2.76 20.91 40.99
CA PHE A 25 2.21 19.69 41.59
C PHE A 25 2.22 18.48 40.63
N THR A 26 2.19 18.70 39.31
CA THR A 26 2.33 17.61 38.31
C THR A 26 3.77 17.28 37.93
N SER A 27 4.75 18.10 38.33
CA SER A 27 6.18 17.88 38.02
C SER A 27 6.93 17.09 39.10
N GLY A 28 6.25 16.60 40.13
CA GLY A 28 6.85 15.96 41.31
C GLY A 28 6.81 14.42 41.35
N THR A 29 6.43 13.74 40.26
CA THR A 29 6.49 12.28 40.18
C THR A 29 7.51 11.85 39.13
N ASP A 30 8.55 11.18 39.61
CA ASP A 30 9.61 10.53 38.86
C ASP A 30 9.09 9.78 37.62
N SER A 31 9.64 10.11 36.46
CA SER A 31 9.71 9.21 35.31
C SER A 31 10.97 9.57 34.53
N GLU A 32 12.05 8.97 35.01
CA GLU A 32 13.22 8.52 34.26
C GLU A 32 12.94 8.49 32.74
N SER A 33 13.49 9.47 32.02
CA SER A 33 13.39 9.52 30.56
C SER A 33 14.28 8.43 29.96
N PRO A 34 13.74 7.43 29.23
CA PRO A 34 14.57 6.63 28.36
C PRO A 34 15.02 7.55 27.22
N LYS A 35 16.33 7.62 27.03
CA LYS A 35 17.00 8.17 25.85
C LYS A 35 16.22 7.78 24.58
N PRO A 36 15.73 8.73 23.76
CA PRO A 36 15.02 8.37 22.54
C PRO A 36 16.04 7.76 21.58
N GLU A 37 15.94 6.45 21.38
CA GLU A 37 16.36 5.83 20.12
C GLU A 37 15.63 6.53 18.96
N PRO A 38 16.25 6.67 17.79
CA PRO A 38 15.64 7.36 16.66
C PRO A 38 14.41 6.56 16.20
N GLU A 39 13.23 6.93 16.70
CA GLU A 39 11.95 6.45 16.19
C GLU A 39 11.87 6.81 14.72
N GLU A 40 11.73 5.80 13.86
CA GLU A 40 11.47 6.02 12.44
C GLU A 40 10.30 7.00 12.29
N PRO A 41 10.43 8.02 11.43
CA PRO A 41 9.43 9.07 11.33
C PRO A 41 8.05 8.46 11.04
N GLN A 42 7.08 8.76 11.90
CA GLN A 42 5.70 8.30 11.75
C GLN A 42 5.20 8.69 10.35
N LYS A 43 4.89 7.69 9.51
CA LYS A 43 4.44 7.91 8.13
C LYS A 43 3.27 8.90 8.09
N THR A 44 3.48 10.02 7.41
CA THR A 44 2.45 11.05 7.28
C THR A 44 1.38 10.62 6.27
N PHE A 45 0.26 11.34 6.25
CA PHE A 45 -0.77 11.14 5.22
C PHE A 45 -0.19 11.28 3.80
N TYR A 46 0.74 12.22 3.60
CA TYR A 46 1.35 12.47 2.30
C TYR A 46 2.25 11.33 1.88
N ASP A 47 3.02 10.74 2.80
CA ASP A 47 3.86 9.57 2.52
C ASP A 47 3.01 8.38 2.08
N GLN A 48 1.92 8.10 2.81
CA GLN A 48 0.99 7.03 2.44
C GLN A 48 0.27 7.30 1.11
N ALA A 49 -0.06 8.56 0.83
CA ALA A 49 -0.69 8.93 -0.43
C ALA A 49 0.27 8.77 -1.61
N GLU A 50 1.56 9.03 -1.40
CA GLU A 50 2.59 8.84 -2.41
C GLU A 50 2.90 7.34 -2.63
N GLU A 51 2.98 6.55 -1.56
CA GLU A 51 3.07 5.08 -1.63
C GLU A 51 1.90 4.49 -2.44
N ASP A 52 0.68 4.97 -2.21
CA ASP A 52 -0.51 4.52 -2.95
C ASP A 52 -0.40 4.84 -4.46
N LYS A 53 0.09 6.04 -4.81
CA LYS A 53 0.32 6.40 -6.22
C LYS A 53 1.35 5.48 -6.84
N GLN A 54 2.52 5.32 -6.21
CA GLN A 54 3.59 4.48 -6.74
C GLN A 54 3.14 3.03 -6.89
N ARG A 55 2.34 2.53 -5.96
CA ARG A 55 1.90 1.14 -5.98
C ARG A 55 0.85 0.85 -7.04
N PHE A 56 -0.12 1.74 -7.25
CA PHE A 56 -1.28 1.45 -8.11
C PHE A 56 -1.20 2.07 -9.50
N LEU A 57 -0.37 3.11 -9.70
CA LEU A 57 -0.15 3.75 -11.00
C LEU A 57 1.06 3.20 -11.76
N THR A 58 2.04 2.60 -11.09
CA THR A 58 3.20 1.99 -11.78
C THR A 58 2.72 0.88 -12.70
N GLU A 59 3.03 1.02 -13.98
CA GLU A 59 2.63 0.06 -15.01
C GLU A 59 3.45 -1.24 -14.90
N PRO A 60 2.80 -2.41 -14.95
CA PRO A 60 3.47 -3.69 -15.15
C PRO A 60 4.30 -3.65 -16.44
N GLN A 61 5.55 -4.15 -16.41
CA GLN A 61 6.37 -4.19 -17.62
C GLN A 61 5.89 -5.31 -18.53
N ALA A 62 5.52 -4.96 -19.77
CA ALA A 62 5.22 -5.94 -20.81
C ALA A 62 6.46 -6.79 -21.07
N GLN A 63 6.31 -8.10 -21.08
CA GLN A 63 7.41 -8.97 -21.51
C GLN A 63 7.37 -8.99 -23.03
N ASP A 64 8.23 -8.19 -23.67
CA ASP A 64 8.40 -8.23 -25.11
C ASP A 64 8.71 -9.66 -25.53
N SER A 65 7.82 -10.24 -26.34
CA SER A 65 8.00 -11.56 -26.94
C SER A 65 9.05 -11.47 -28.05
N GLN A 66 10.31 -11.23 -27.69
CA GLN A 66 11.45 -11.50 -28.55
C GLN A 66 12.56 -12.14 -27.72
N THR A 67 12.92 -13.37 -28.15
CA THR A 67 14.03 -14.20 -27.67
C THR A 67 13.71 -15.10 -26.47
N GLN A 68 12.87 -16.10 -26.73
CA GLN A 68 13.17 -17.44 -26.20
C GLN A 68 14.58 -17.82 -26.68
N THR A 69 15.53 -17.92 -25.76
CA THR A 69 16.68 -18.80 -25.93
C THR A 69 16.51 -19.92 -24.91
N PRO A 70 16.32 -21.19 -25.33
CA PRO A 70 16.37 -22.31 -24.41
C PRO A 70 17.81 -22.43 -23.87
N PRO A 71 18.03 -22.67 -22.56
CA PRO A 71 19.36 -23.06 -22.10
C PRO A 71 19.68 -24.43 -22.69
N THR A 72 20.58 -24.41 -23.66
CA THR A 72 21.19 -25.57 -24.29
C THR A 72 21.80 -26.49 -23.24
N GLU A 73 21.36 -27.73 -23.32
CA GLU A 73 22.00 -28.94 -22.84
C GLU A 73 23.51 -28.95 -23.13
N GLN A 74 24.33 -28.84 -22.08
CA GLN A 74 25.73 -29.28 -22.09
C GLN A 74 26.07 -29.95 -20.74
N ALA A 75 26.06 -31.27 -20.75
CA ALA A 75 27.01 -32.08 -19.98
C ALA A 75 28.13 -32.52 -20.95
N PRO A 76 29.26 -33.18 -20.54
CA PRO A 76 29.85 -33.49 -19.21
C PRO A 76 31.37 -33.08 -19.18
N PRO A 77 32.33 -33.54 -18.32
CA PRO A 77 32.32 -34.73 -17.46
C PRO A 77 32.88 -34.66 -16.03
N ILE A 78 32.67 -35.82 -15.39
CA ILE A 78 32.86 -36.29 -14.01
C ILE A 78 34.32 -36.28 -13.56
N GLU A 79 34.58 -35.92 -12.29
CA GLU A 79 35.54 -36.66 -11.44
C GLU A 79 35.27 -36.49 -9.94
N SER A 80 35.48 -37.59 -9.23
CA SER A 80 35.01 -37.96 -7.89
C SER A 80 35.79 -37.32 -6.73
N GLN A 81 35.14 -37.12 -5.56
CA GLN A 81 35.56 -37.75 -4.28
C GLN A 81 34.70 -37.37 -3.05
N THR A 82 34.50 -38.42 -2.25
CA THR A 82 33.85 -38.66 -0.94
C THR A 82 34.00 -37.60 0.16
N ALA A 83 32.91 -37.31 0.91
CA ALA A 83 32.86 -37.31 2.38
C ALA A 83 31.44 -36.96 2.93
N VAL A 84 30.92 -37.85 3.77
CA VAL A 84 29.67 -37.73 4.53
C VAL A 84 30.00 -37.13 5.91
N GLN A 85 29.33 -36.03 6.33
CA GLN A 85 28.96 -35.70 7.73
C GLN A 85 28.23 -34.33 7.84
N PRO A 86 27.50 -34.06 8.95
CA PRO A 86 26.15 -33.47 8.91
C PRO A 86 26.08 -31.94 9.05
N VAL A 87 24.94 -31.44 8.59
CA VAL A 87 24.45 -30.06 8.44
C VAL A 87 24.48 -29.24 9.74
N PRO A 88 25.19 -28.09 9.79
CA PRO A 88 24.76 -26.93 10.56
C PRO A 88 23.72 -26.18 9.73
N GLN A 89 22.54 -25.94 10.31
CA GLN A 89 21.43 -25.23 9.69
C GLN A 89 21.89 -23.86 9.15
N ALA A 90 22.11 -23.81 7.84
CA ALA A 90 22.27 -22.56 7.11
C ALA A 90 20.87 -21.97 6.95
N ILE A 91 20.69 -20.80 7.53
CA ILE A 91 19.55 -19.90 7.33
C ILE A 91 19.30 -19.83 5.82
N GLU A 92 18.15 -20.32 5.36
CA GLU A 92 17.75 -20.20 3.96
C GLU A 92 17.77 -18.70 3.59
N PRO A 93 18.50 -18.29 2.54
CA PRO A 93 18.41 -16.92 2.04
C PRO A 93 16.97 -16.65 1.59
N PRO A 94 16.46 -15.40 1.73
CA PRO A 94 15.11 -15.06 1.35
C PRO A 94 14.89 -15.43 -0.12
N LYS A 95 13.93 -16.32 -0.36
CA LYS A 95 13.50 -16.72 -1.70
C LYS A 95 13.25 -15.45 -2.51
N PRO A 96 13.97 -15.21 -3.61
CA PRO A 96 13.79 -13.98 -4.38
C PRO A 96 12.33 -13.89 -4.84
N ALA A 97 11.74 -12.70 -4.69
CA ALA A 97 10.39 -12.41 -5.13
C ALA A 97 10.25 -12.82 -6.60
N GLN A 98 9.58 -13.95 -6.84
CA GLN A 98 9.42 -14.45 -8.20
C GLN A 98 8.52 -13.48 -8.94
N PRO A 99 8.90 -13.02 -10.15
CA PRO A 99 8.03 -12.18 -10.96
C PRO A 99 6.73 -12.93 -11.23
N THR A 100 5.62 -12.46 -10.66
CA THR A 100 4.29 -13.02 -10.97
C THR A 100 3.95 -12.61 -12.39
N LEU A 101 3.82 -13.60 -13.27
CA LEU A 101 3.42 -13.39 -14.66
C LEU A 101 1.91 -13.23 -14.71
N VAL A 102 1.46 -12.12 -15.30
CA VAL A 102 0.05 -11.72 -15.33
C VAL A 102 -0.37 -11.42 -16.76
N TYR A 103 -1.57 -11.82 -17.15
CA TYR A 103 -2.06 -11.65 -18.51
C TYR A 103 -3.11 -10.53 -18.58
N PHE A 104 -2.89 -9.55 -19.47
CA PHE A 104 -3.82 -8.44 -19.66
C PHE A 104 -4.22 -8.25 -21.13
N LYS A 105 -5.46 -7.82 -21.35
CA LYS A 105 -5.93 -7.33 -22.64
C LYS A 105 -5.55 -5.86 -22.80
N GLU A 106 -4.92 -5.52 -23.91
CA GLU A 106 -4.69 -4.11 -24.28
C GLU A 106 -6.01 -3.47 -24.70
N LEU A 107 -6.26 -2.27 -24.17
CA LEU A 107 -7.45 -1.47 -24.49
C LEU A 107 -7.14 -0.56 -25.67
N GLY A 108 -8.18 -0.11 -26.39
CA GLY A 108 -8.02 0.99 -27.34
C GLY A 108 -7.66 2.29 -26.63
N GLU A 109 -7.05 3.24 -27.34
CA GLU A 109 -6.53 4.49 -26.74
C GLU A 109 -7.60 5.28 -25.94
N ILE A 110 -8.82 5.39 -26.48
CA ILE A 110 -9.93 6.11 -25.83
C ILE A 110 -10.29 5.43 -24.50
N ASP A 111 -10.41 4.10 -24.51
CA ASP A 111 -10.72 3.30 -23.34
C ASP A 111 -9.59 3.34 -22.30
N GLN A 112 -8.33 3.34 -22.76
CA GLN A 112 -7.18 3.51 -21.87
C GLN A 112 -7.21 4.87 -21.17
N ILE A 113 -7.55 5.95 -21.87
CA ILE A 113 -7.64 7.30 -21.28
C ILE A 113 -8.75 7.34 -20.23
N GLU A 114 -9.93 6.77 -20.54
CA GLU A 114 -11.03 6.77 -19.58
C GLU A 114 -10.73 5.90 -18.35
N ALA A 115 -10.17 4.70 -18.56
CA ALA A 115 -9.76 3.82 -17.47
C ALA A 115 -8.66 4.44 -16.60
N SER A 116 -7.66 5.07 -17.23
CA SER A 116 -6.60 5.82 -16.56
C SER A 116 -7.17 6.98 -15.75
N ARG A 117 -8.12 7.74 -16.30
CA ARG A 117 -8.81 8.82 -15.58
C ARG A 117 -9.51 8.30 -14.33
N LEU A 118 -10.25 7.20 -14.44
CA LEU A 118 -10.93 6.60 -13.29
C LEU A 118 -9.94 6.12 -12.22
N LEU A 119 -8.80 5.56 -12.63
CA LEU A 119 -7.78 5.09 -11.70
C LEU A 119 -7.09 6.27 -11.00
N ASN A 120 -6.81 7.35 -11.73
CA ASN A 120 -6.32 8.62 -11.18
C ASN A 120 -7.30 9.30 -10.22
N VAL A 121 -8.59 8.94 -10.25
CA VAL A 121 -9.58 9.35 -9.24
C VAL A 121 -9.62 8.36 -8.07
N ALA A 122 -9.51 7.06 -8.35
CA ALA A 122 -9.59 6.00 -7.35
C ALA A 122 -8.44 6.07 -6.35
N VAL A 123 -7.20 6.24 -6.84
CA VAL A 123 -5.97 6.31 -6.01
C VAL A 123 -6.05 7.40 -4.94
N PRO A 124 -6.29 8.69 -5.27
CA PRO A 124 -6.46 9.70 -4.24
C PRO A 124 -7.72 9.45 -3.38
N GLY A 125 -8.78 8.86 -3.95
CA GLY A 125 -9.94 8.42 -3.18
C GLY A 125 -9.60 7.41 -2.09
N ARG A 126 -8.59 6.55 -2.31
CA ARG A 126 -8.08 5.60 -1.31
C ARG A 126 -7.33 6.31 -0.20
N SER A 127 -6.47 7.27 -0.54
CA SER A 127 -5.77 8.09 0.45
C SER A 127 -6.76 8.88 1.29
N ILE A 128 -7.67 9.61 0.64
CA ILE A 128 -8.72 10.39 1.30
C ILE A 128 -9.59 9.51 2.20
N GLY A 129 -9.91 8.27 1.80
CA GLY A 129 -10.73 7.36 2.60
C GLY A 129 -10.13 6.97 3.95
N ARG A 130 -8.83 7.18 4.16
CA ARG A 130 -8.16 6.96 5.46
C ARG A 130 -8.35 8.10 6.45
N LEU A 131 -8.73 9.29 5.97
CA LEU A 131 -8.96 10.44 6.84
C LEU A 131 -10.18 10.18 7.75
N PRO A 132 -10.23 10.80 8.94
CA PRO A 132 -11.40 10.72 9.79
C PRO A 132 -12.61 11.31 9.08
N MET A 133 -13.79 10.71 9.29
CA MET A 133 -15.09 11.14 8.75
C MET A 133 -15.26 11.03 7.23
N THR A 134 -14.21 10.73 6.47
CA THR A 134 -14.30 10.39 5.05
C THR A 134 -14.44 8.87 4.87
N GLY A 135 -14.71 8.43 3.64
CA GLY A 135 -14.85 7.02 3.33
C GLY A 135 -14.28 6.67 1.97
N PHE A 136 -14.15 5.38 1.70
CA PHE A 136 -13.57 4.85 0.47
C PHE A 136 -14.57 4.80 -0.70
N LYS A 137 -15.74 5.44 -0.58
CA LYS A 137 -16.82 5.34 -1.57
C LYS A 137 -16.35 5.74 -2.97
N LEU A 138 -15.64 6.87 -3.08
CA LEU A 138 -15.11 7.36 -4.36
C LEU A 138 -14.21 6.31 -5.04
N MET A 139 -13.29 5.73 -4.27
CA MET A 139 -12.41 4.66 -4.76
C MET A 139 -13.21 3.42 -5.19
N VAL A 140 -14.13 2.94 -4.34
CA VAL A 140 -14.92 1.73 -4.61
C VAL A 140 -15.78 1.90 -5.87
N ASP A 141 -16.46 3.03 -6.02
CA ASP A 141 -17.33 3.31 -7.17
C ASP A 141 -16.52 3.38 -8.47
N SER A 142 -15.35 4.03 -8.46
CA SER A 142 -14.43 4.06 -9.60
C SER A 142 -13.89 2.66 -9.93
N CYS A 143 -13.48 1.88 -8.92
CA CYS A 143 -12.98 0.51 -9.11
C CYS A 143 -14.05 -0.39 -9.75
N ARG A 144 -15.30 -0.33 -9.25
CA ARG A 144 -16.43 -1.09 -9.82
C ARG A 144 -16.71 -0.69 -11.26
N THR A 145 -16.61 0.60 -11.58
CA THR A 145 -16.80 1.08 -12.95
C THR A 145 -15.74 0.50 -13.88
N ILE A 146 -14.46 0.50 -13.46
CA ILE A 146 -13.36 -0.10 -14.22
C ILE A 146 -13.58 -1.59 -14.43
N ILE A 147 -13.90 -2.34 -13.37
CA ILE A 147 -14.10 -3.79 -13.43
C ILE A 147 -15.27 -4.17 -14.36
N ARG A 148 -16.36 -3.40 -14.33
CA ARG A 148 -17.54 -3.65 -15.19
C ARG A 148 -17.27 -3.38 -16.66
N ARG A 149 -16.52 -2.33 -16.98
CA ARG A 149 -16.26 -1.93 -18.37
C ARG A 149 -15.10 -2.69 -19.00
N TRP A 150 -14.04 -2.93 -18.24
CA TRP A 150 -12.80 -3.50 -18.75
C TRP A 150 -12.23 -4.60 -17.83
N PRO A 151 -12.94 -5.73 -17.67
CA PRO A 151 -12.62 -6.75 -16.67
C PRO A 151 -11.24 -7.41 -16.87
N ASP A 152 -10.78 -7.58 -18.11
CA ASP A 152 -9.51 -8.24 -18.44
C ASP A 152 -8.34 -7.25 -18.62
N SER A 153 -8.54 -5.98 -18.28
CA SER A 153 -7.52 -4.93 -18.43
C SER A 153 -6.56 -4.88 -17.25
N ARG A 154 -5.37 -4.30 -17.47
CA ARG A 154 -4.45 -3.95 -16.37
C ARG A 154 -5.09 -3.04 -15.32
N PHE A 155 -6.05 -2.20 -15.72
CA PHE A 155 -6.76 -1.30 -14.83
C PHE A 155 -7.70 -2.06 -13.90
N ALA A 156 -8.36 -3.11 -14.40
CA ALA A 156 -9.18 -3.97 -13.56
C ALA A 156 -8.34 -4.73 -12.54
N TYR A 157 -7.16 -5.21 -12.92
CA TYR A 157 -6.22 -5.81 -11.97
C TYR A 157 -5.87 -4.86 -10.83
N SER A 158 -5.46 -3.62 -11.15
CA SER A 158 -5.15 -2.61 -10.13
C SER A 158 -6.38 -2.24 -9.29
N ALA A 159 -7.57 -2.13 -9.90
CA ALA A 159 -8.83 -1.90 -9.20
C ALA A 159 -9.18 -3.01 -8.20
N LYS A 160 -9.07 -4.28 -8.61
CA LYS A 160 -9.27 -5.43 -7.73
C LYS A 160 -8.23 -5.46 -6.60
N GLN A 161 -6.98 -5.16 -6.91
CA GLN A 161 -5.91 -5.07 -5.91
C GLN A 161 -6.21 -3.97 -4.87
N MET A 162 -6.70 -2.81 -5.30
CA MET A 162 -7.14 -1.74 -4.39
C MET A 162 -8.29 -2.21 -3.48
N LEU A 163 -9.29 -2.90 -4.03
CA LEU A 163 -10.40 -3.45 -3.26
C LEU A 163 -9.96 -4.53 -2.26
N ALA A 164 -9.05 -5.42 -2.66
CA ALA A 164 -8.47 -6.44 -1.79
C ALA A 164 -7.69 -5.81 -0.62
N SER A 165 -7.04 -4.66 -0.86
CA SER A 165 -6.25 -3.95 0.15
C SER A 165 -7.07 -3.13 1.16
N LEU A 166 -8.40 -3.09 1.04
CA LEU A 166 -9.25 -2.34 1.96
C LEU A 166 -9.25 -2.97 3.36
N PRO A 167 -9.34 -2.17 4.44
CA PRO A 167 -9.58 -2.72 5.78
C PRO A 167 -10.92 -3.46 5.85
N VAL A 168 -10.97 -4.58 6.57
CA VAL A 168 -12.14 -5.47 6.69
C VAL A 168 -13.43 -4.72 7.06
N ARG A 169 -13.32 -3.70 7.93
CA ARG A 169 -14.45 -2.83 8.31
C ARG A 169 -15.13 -2.17 7.11
N TYR A 170 -14.35 -1.70 6.13
CA TYR A 170 -14.88 -1.05 4.94
C TYR A 170 -15.29 -2.05 3.87
N GLN A 171 -14.62 -3.20 3.78
CA GLN A 171 -15.06 -4.28 2.90
C GLN A 171 -16.50 -4.70 3.22
N LYS A 172 -16.81 -4.87 4.52
CA LYS A 172 -18.18 -5.14 4.99
C LYS A 172 -19.14 -3.98 4.70
N ARG A 173 -18.72 -2.73 4.98
CA ARG A 173 -19.53 -1.53 4.75
C ARG A 173 -19.97 -1.36 3.29
N TYR A 174 -19.07 -1.65 2.36
CA TYR A 174 -19.32 -1.49 0.92
C TYR A 174 -19.71 -2.80 0.21
N GLN A 175 -19.84 -3.90 0.96
CA GLN A 175 -20.21 -5.21 0.45
C GLN A 175 -19.28 -5.67 -0.69
N VAL A 176 -17.97 -5.56 -0.46
CA VAL A 176 -16.97 -5.99 -1.45
C VAL A 176 -16.95 -7.52 -1.47
N THR A 177 -17.32 -8.10 -2.62
CA THR A 177 -17.39 -9.57 -2.79
C THR A 177 -15.99 -10.16 -2.95
N GLU A 178 -15.85 -11.46 -2.76
CA GLU A 178 -14.57 -12.14 -3.01
C GLU A 178 -14.20 -12.14 -4.50
N GLU A 179 -15.19 -12.22 -5.39
CA GLU A 179 -15.01 -12.09 -6.84
C GLU A 179 -14.41 -10.73 -7.26
N GLU A 180 -14.82 -9.66 -6.56
CA GLU A 180 -14.27 -8.31 -6.77
C GLU A 180 -12.80 -8.19 -6.32
N LYS A 181 -12.35 -9.07 -5.42
CA LYS A 181 -10.96 -9.10 -4.90
C LYS A 181 -10.10 -10.15 -5.60
N ASP A 182 -10.73 -11.08 -6.30
CA ASP A 182 -10.05 -12.23 -6.89
C ASP A 182 -9.13 -11.81 -8.05
N LEU A 183 -7.83 -12.03 -7.84
CA LEU A 183 -6.76 -11.75 -8.79
C LEU A 183 -6.37 -13.00 -9.61
N THR A 184 -6.86 -14.19 -9.25
CA THR A 184 -6.50 -15.45 -9.93
C THR A 184 -6.88 -15.43 -11.41
N MET A 185 -7.94 -14.70 -11.76
CA MET A 185 -8.37 -14.55 -13.16
C MET A 185 -7.31 -13.98 -14.10
N PHE A 186 -6.31 -13.26 -13.57
CA PHE A 186 -5.24 -12.67 -14.37
C PHE A 186 -3.96 -13.54 -14.41
N ALA A 187 -3.89 -14.60 -13.60
CA ALA A 187 -2.80 -15.56 -13.64
C ALA A 187 -2.90 -16.52 -14.85
N GLU A 188 -4.12 -16.68 -15.40
CA GLU A 188 -4.39 -17.56 -16.54
C GLU A 188 -4.35 -16.79 -17.86
N GLN A 189 -3.77 -17.41 -18.90
CA GLN A 189 -3.78 -16.86 -20.25
C GLN A 189 -5.18 -16.99 -20.87
N ARG A 190 -5.73 -15.88 -21.35
CA ARG A 190 -7.05 -15.79 -21.99
C ARG A 190 -6.95 -15.33 -23.45
N PRO A 191 -7.96 -15.57 -24.30
CA PRO A 191 -7.92 -15.13 -25.69
C PRO A 191 -7.77 -13.60 -25.77
N GLY A 192 -6.71 -13.13 -26.45
CA GLY A 192 -6.43 -11.71 -26.63
C GLY A 192 -5.66 -11.03 -25.49
N THR A 193 -5.13 -11.79 -24.52
CA THR A 193 -4.27 -11.26 -23.46
C THR A 193 -2.78 -11.46 -23.75
N LYS A 194 -1.95 -10.48 -23.40
CA LYS A 194 -0.48 -10.53 -23.48
C LYS A 194 0.12 -10.72 -22.08
N PRO A 195 1.29 -11.38 -21.97
CA PRO A 195 1.98 -11.56 -20.69
C PRO A 195 2.67 -10.26 -20.23
N PHE A 196 2.53 -9.95 -18.96
CA PHE A 196 3.15 -8.85 -18.26
C PHE A 196 3.84 -9.38 -17.00
N THR A 197 4.97 -8.79 -16.66
CA THR A 197 5.71 -9.10 -15.45
C THR A 197 5.45 -8.05 -14.39
N ILE A 198 4.94 -8.48 -13.23
CA ILE A 198 4.85 -7.63 -12.04
C ILE A 198 6.01 -8.01 -11.12
N LYS A 199 6.86 -7.02 -10.82
CA LYS A 199 7.81 -7.14 -9.72
C LYS A 199 7.02 -7.00 -8.43
N GLU A 200 6.74 -8.11 -7.76
CA GLU A 200 6.20 -8.04 -6.39
C GLU A 200 7.33 -7.61 -5.46
N ASP A 201 7.15 -6.47 -4.80
CA ASP A 201 8.03 -6.05 -3.72
C ASP A 201 7.75 -6.96 -2.51
N PRO A 202 8.73 -7.74 -2.01
CA PRO A 202 8.52 -8.64 -0.89
C PRO A 202 8.11 -7.83 0.34
N ARG A 203 6.89 -8.06 0.82
CA ARG A 203 6.36 -7.48 2.06
C ARG A 203 6.97 -8.13 3.29
#